data_AF-A0AA88YI68-F1
#
_entry.id   AF-A0AA88YI68-F1
#
_cell.length_a   1.000
_cell.length_b   1.000
_cell.length_c   1.000
_cell.angle_alpha   90.00
_cell.angle_beta   90.00
_cell.angle_gamma   90.00
#
_symmetry.space_group_name_H-M   'P 1'
#
loop_
_entity.id
_entity.type
_entity.pdbx_description
1 polymer ?
#
loop_
_entity_poly.entity_id
_entity_poly.type
_entity_poly.pdbx_seq_one_letter_code
_entity_poly.pdbx_strand_id
1 'polypeptide(L)'
;MTSQQQGMENIPAYTVIDWADFEAHPRLMYNLFEPTIRPGGRTYTSEVVMDMSASKFNTDLSEIKVTTVEDLHRVTNDLLTMPILFRTKVEHTRTDHYVVMKVRRKWKNEFAVLVNTRHPSIREPLSHELSRAMAYMQEGKNFCLKLSFGPSVRNWYSGVVDAQSDGCDSRSNSDSGHMMIYVTNKSTPNECCVNPCCILCCFPFWLLCGGPCYCIHRHTTVEDFSHRFIDIPIQLLTAVPYRVTVTQINNPPPQGQGQVMPPPGGPFPTHTGYPMVQQSNIPPTQAAPPDPRTQAGYGYDQYQSGPPPAYPGPPGNAI
;
A
#
# COMPACT_ATOMS: atom_id res chain seq x y z
N MET A 1 21.43 8.11 -21.73
CA MET A 1 20.08 8.31 -21.16
C MET A 1 19.05 7.28 -21.63
N THR A 2 19.36 6.40 -22.59
CA THR A 2 18.37 5.47 -23.20
C THR A 2 18.13 4.15 -22.44
N SER A 3 19.04 3.71 -21.56
CA SER A 3 18.90 2.40 -20.89
C SER A 3 18.00 2.41 -19.64
N GLN A 4 17.81 3.55 -18.96
CA GLN A 4 16.93 3.62 -17.77
C GLN A 4 15.44 3.76 -18.14
N GLN A 5 15.10 4.33 -19.30
CA GLN A 5 13.70 4.52 -19.68
C GLN A 5 12.98 3.22 -20.03
N GLN A 6 13.68 2.22 -20.60
CA GLN A 6 13.09 0.92 -20.94
C GLN A 6 12.65 0.09 -19.72
N GLY A 7 13.14 0.39 -18.51
CA GLY A 7 12.73 -0.30 -17.29
C GLY A 7 11.38 0.17 -16.73
N MET A 8 10.91 1.37 -17.09
CA MET A 8 9.72 1.98 -16.49
C MET A 8 8.40 1.48 -17.09
N GLU A 9 8.39 0.96 -18.32
CA GLU A 9 7.16 0.51 -18.98
C GLU A 9 6.54 -0.73 -18.31
N ASN A 10 7.34 -1.53 -17.62
CA ASN A 10 6.90 -2.76 -16.96
C ASN A 10 6.55 -2.60 -15.48
N ILE A 11 6.55 -1.37 -14.94
CA ILE A 11 6.21 -1.13 -13.54
C ILE A 11 4.69 -1.27 -13.36
N PRO A 12 4.20 -2.11 -12.43
CA PRO A 12 2.77 -2.23 -12.15
C PRO A 12 2.17 -0.90 -11.70
N ALA A 13 0.85 -0.79 -11.82
CA ALA A 13 0.09 0.39 -11.41
C ALA A 13 0.37 0.80 -9.96
N TYR A 14 0.40 -0.16 -9.04
CA TYR A 14 0.75 0.04 -7.64
C TYR A 14 1.82 -0.95 -7.22
N THR A 15 2.87 -0.43 -6.60
CA THR A 15 3.89 -1.24 -5.93
C THR A 15 3.97 -0.82 -4.47
N VAL A 16 3.96 -1.80 -3.57
CA VAL A 16 4.03 -1.60 -2.12
C VAL A 16 5.24 -2.34 -1.58
N ILE A 17 5.95 -1.73 -0.63
CA ILE A 17 7.02 -2.35 0.15
C ILE A 17 6.88 -1.87 1.60
N ASP A 18 7.26 -2.70 2.57
CA ASP A 18 7.33 -2.26 3.96
C ASP A 18 8.23 -1.02 4.07
N TRP A 19 7.82 -0.05 4.89
CA TRP A 19 8.56 1.21 5.00
C TRP A 19 9.99 1.01 5.53
N ALA A 20 10.19 0.12 6.50
CA ALA A 20 11.51 -0.16 7.05
C ALA A 20 12.40 -0.83 6.00
N ASP A 21 11.83 -1.75 5.23
CA ASP A 21 12.52 -2.40 4.10
C ASP A 21 12.91 -1.38 3.02
N PHE A 22 12.03 -0.44 2.70
CA PHE A 22 12.32 0.64 1.76
C PHE A 22 13.42 1.57 2.26
N GLU A 23 13.42 1.93 3.54
CA GLU A 23 14.47 2.77 4.12
C GLU A 23 15.83 2.06 4.12
N ALA A 24 15.85 0.76 4.39
CA ALA A 24 17.06 -0.04 4.34
C ALA A 24 17.56 -0.26 2.90
N HIS A 25 16.65 -0.45 1.95
CA HIS A 25 16.97 -0.85 0.58
C HIS A 25 16.11 -0.10 -0.47
N PRO A 26 16.27 1.23 -0.62
CA PRO A 26 15.41 2.04 -1.49
C PRO A 26 15.47 1.62 -2.97
N ARG A 27 16.58 1.01 -3.38
CA ARG A 27 16.78 0.46 -4.74
C ARG A 27 15.83 -0.67 -5.10
N LEU A 28 15.24 -1.36 -4.12
CA LEU A 28 14.25 -2.41 -4.38
C LEU A 28 13.04 -1.87 -5.15
N MET A 29 12.75 -0.58 -5.02
CA MET A 29 11.69 0.08 -5.77
C MET A 29 12.21 0.54 -7.15
N TYR A 30 12.60 -0.45 -7.96
CA TYR A 30 13.00 -0.34 -9.37
C TYR A 30 14.23 0.55 -9.63
N ASN A 31 15.14 0.68 -8.66
CA ASN A 31 16.30 1.57 -8.73
C ASN A 31 15.93 3.05 -8.99
N LEU A 32 14.69 3.46 -8.70
CA LEU A 32 14.25 4.86 -8.84
C LEU A 32 14.81 5.76 -7.73
N PHE A 33 15.33 5.15 -6.67
CA PHE A 33 15.80 5.83 -5.47
C PHE A 33 17.25 5.48 -5.20
N GLU A 34 18.07 6.50 -5.00
CA GLU A 34 19.45 6.31 -4.58
C GLU A 34 19.52 6.15 -3.05
N PRO A 35 20.37 5.23 -2.55
CA PRO A 35 20.66 5.15 -1.14
C PRO A 35 21.42 6.40 -0.73
N THR A 36 20.89 7.12 0.25
CA THR A 36 21.53 8.32 0.74
C THR A 36 22.68 8.00 1.68
N ILE A 37 23.73 8.83 1.60
CA ILE A 37 24.92 8.71 2.45
C ILE A 37 24.63 9.15 3.90
N ARG A 38 23.49 9.84 4.16
CA ARG A 38 23.10 10.28 5.49
C ARG A 38 21.84 9.53 5.99
N PRO A 39 21.88 8.92 7.18
CA PRO A 39 20.68 8.36 7.80
C PRO A 39 19.61 9.46 7.95
N GLY A 40 18.43 9.23 7.37
CA GLY A 40 17.28 10.13 7.45
C GLY A 40 17.22 11.26 6.42
N GLY A 41 18.28 11.51 5.64
CA GLY A 41 18.20 12.43 4.50
C GLY A 41 17.82 11.65 3.25
N ARG A 42 16.82 12.06 2.48
CA ARG A 42 16.50 11.46 1.17
C ARG A 42 16.93 12.43 0.08
N THR A 43 17.85 12.01 -0.78
CA THR A 43 18.24 12.71 -2.00
C THR A 43 17.79 11.82 -3.13
N TYR A 44 16.53 11.96 -3.52
CA TYR A 44 16.06 11.50 -4.81
C TYR A 44 16.11 12.68 -5.78
N THR A 45 16.32 12.39 -7.06
CA THR A 45 16.15 13.36 -8.12
C THR A 45 14.66 13.63 -8.24
N SER A 46 14.20 14.82 -7.86
CA SER A 46 12.80 15.25 -8.01
C SER A 46 12.29 15.17 -9.45
N GLU A 47 13.19 14.96 -10.40
CA GLU A 47 12.94 14.79 -11.84
C GLU A 47 12.44 13.40 -12.25
N VAL A 48 12.48 12.39 -11.36
CA VAL A 48 12.09 11.01 -11.71
C VAL A 48 10.85 10.53 -10.96
N VAL A 49 10.67 10.96 -9.71
CA VAL A 49 9.55 10.53 -8.86
C VAL A 49 9.00 11.75 -8.14
N MET A 50 7.68 11.89 -8.13
CA MET A 50 6.98 12.86 -7.31
C MET A 50 6.83 12.31 -5.88
N ASP A 51 7.63 12.81 -4.94
CA ASP A 51 7.59 12.34 -3.56
C ASP A 51 6.56 13.09 -2.71
N MET A 52 5.51 12.36 -2.33
CA MET A 52 4.45 12.81 -1.43
C MET A 52 4.61 12.19 -0.02
N SER A 53 5.73 11.53 0.27
CA SER A 53 5.93 10.83 1.55
C SER A 53 6.00 11.74 2.79
N ALA A 54 6.38 13.01 2.59
CA ALA A 54 6.40 14.02 3.65
C ALA A 54 5.01 14.60 3.96
N SER A 55 3.99 14.32 3.15
CA SER A 55 2.60 14.77 3.35
C SER A 55 2.03 14.42 4.74
N LYS A 56 2.51 13.34 5.37
CA LYS A 56 2.10 12.96 6.74
C LYS A 56 2.25 14.09 7.77
N PHE A 57 3.22 15.00 7.58
CA PHE A 57 3.52 16.05 8.54
C PHE A 57 3.10 17.44 8.06
N ASN A 58 2.72 17.56 6.79
CA ASN A 58 2.32 18.84 6.22
C ASN A 58 1.23 18.62 5.16
N THR A 59 0.00 18.97 5.50
CA THR A 59 -1.16 18.97 4.60
C THR A 59 -0.93 19.84 3.36
N ASP A 60 -0.08 20.86 3.46
CA ASP A 60 0.28 21.73 2.34
C ASP A 60 1.07 20.96 1.27
N LEU A 61 1.74 19.85 1.62
CA LEU A 61 2.49 19.04 0.65
C LEU A 61 1.59 18.17 -0.22
N SER A 62 0.35 17.90 0.20
CA SER A 62 -0.66 17.25 -0.65
C SER A 62 -1.54 18.24 -1.40
N GLU A 63 -1.31 19.54 -1.25
CA GLU A 63 -2.07 20.59 -1.94
C GLU A 63 -1.21 21.27 -3.00
N ILE A 64 -1.64 21.17 -4.26
CA ILE A 64 -1.02 21.81 -5.40
C ILE A 64 -1.92 22.98 -5.81
N LYS A 65 -1.48 24.20 -5.48
CA LYS A 65 -2.15 25.44 -5.89
C LYS A 65 -1.72 25.83 -7.30
N VAL A 66 -2.69 26.02 -8.20
CA VAL A 66 -2.46 26.45 -9.58
C VAL A 66 -3.05 27.85 -9.80
N THR A 67 -2.25 28.79 -10.30
CA THR A 67 -2.71 30.18 -10.51
C THR A 67 -3.03 30.48 -11.96
N THR A 68 -2.34 29.81 -12.88
CA THR A 68 -2.48 29.98 -14.32
C THR A 68 -2.78 28.66 -15.02
N VAL A 69 -3.32 28.73 -16.25
CA VAL A 69 -3.60 27.53 -17.07
C VAL A 69 -2.30 26.80 -17.40
N GLU A 70 -1.21 27.54 -17.55
CA GLU A 70 0.14 27.04 -17.76
C GLU A 70 0.65 26.25 -16.55
N ASP A 71 0.39 26.72 -15.33
CA ASP A 71 0.71 25.99 -14.10
C ASP A 71 -0.05 24.65 -14.08
N LEU A 72 -1.34 24.67 -14.39
CA LEU A 72 -2.16 23.46 -14.42
C LEU A 72 -1.69 22.49 -15.51
N HIS A 73 -1.24 22.98 -16.66
CA HIS A 73 -0.66 22.15 -17.71
C HIS A 73 0.65 21.50 -17.25
N ARG A 74 1.51 22.23 -16.52
CA ARG A 74 2.75 21.67 -15.93
C ARG A 74 2.43 20.59 -14.92
N VAL A 75 1.54 20.88 -13.96
CA VAL A 75 1.09 19.91 -12.95
C VAL A 75 0.49 18.68 -13.61
N THR A 76 -0.30 18.85 -14.66
CA THR A 76 -0.87 17.75 -15.43
C THR A 76 0.21 16.90 -16.07
N ASN A 77 1.20 17.52 -16.71
CA ASN A 77 2.31 16.81 -17.31
C ASN A 77 3.12 16.03 -16.25
N ASP A 78 3.44 16.65 -15.12
CA ASP A 78 4.22 16.02 -14.05
C ASP A 78 3.45 14.83 -13.45
N LEU A 79 2.17 15.02 -13.10
CA LEU A 79 1.32 13.95 -12.57
C LEU A 79 1.15 12.78 -13.54
N LEU A 80 1.11 13.02 -14.86
CA LEU A 80 0.93 11.97 -15.87
C LEU A 80 2.24 11.32 -16.33
N THR A 81 3.40 11.91 -16.04
CA THR A 81 4.71 11.41 -16.51
C THR A 81 5.56 10.81 -15.40
N MET A 82 5.36 11.25 -14.15
CA MET A 82 6.14 10.81 -13.01
C MET A 82 5.33 9.91 -12.08
N PRO A 83 5.87 8.74 -11.68
CA PRO A 83 5.28 7.97 -10.61
C PRO A 83 5.29 8.77 -9.29
N ILE A 84 4.34 8.48 -8.42
CA ILE A 84 4.15 9.19 -7.16
C ILE A 84 4.49 8.25 -6.00
N LEU A 85 5.37 8.68 -5.11
CA LEU A 85 5.70 7.94 -3.89
C LEU A 85 4.87 8.47 -2.72
N PHE A 86 4.14 7.60 -2.05
CA PHE A 86 3.48 7.89 -0.79
C PHE A 86 4.11 7.10 0.36
N ARG A 87 4.14 7.70 1.55
CA ARG A 87 4.27 6.97 2.81
C ARG A 87 2.90 6.86 3.41
N THR A 88 2.34 5.67 3.45
CA THR A 88 1.04 5.45 4.09
C THR A 88 1.21 4.66 5.38
N LYS A 89 0.31 4.91 6.32
CA LYS A 89 0.14 4.09 7.52
C LYS A 89 -1.20 3.41 7.37
N VAL A 90 -1.20 2.09 7.41
CA VAL A 90 -2.42 1.31 7.37
C VAL A 90 -2.67 0.74 8.75
N GLU A 91 -3.80 1.12 9.35
CA GLU A 91 -4.28 0.54 10.60
C GLU A 91 -5.41 -0.44 10.28
N HIS A 92 -5.28 -1.68 10.73
CA HIS A 92 -6.38 -2.64 10.74
C HIS A 92 -6.84 -2.83 12.19
N THR A 93 -8.13 -2.69 12.43
CA THR A 93 -8.74 -3.01 13.72
C THR A 93 -9.63 -4.24 13.54
N ARG A 94 -9.43 -5.25 14.37
CA ARG A 94 -10.34 -6.40 14.52
C ARG A 94 -10.92 -6.38 15.92
N THR A 95 -12.17 -6.79 16.04
CA THR A 95 -12.80 -6.98 17.33
C THR A 95 -13.25 -8.42 17.46
N ASP A 96 -12.64 -9.16 18.36
CA ASP A 96 -12.98 -10.54 18.68
C ASP A 96 -13.99 -10.59 19.83
N HIS A 97 -15.07 -11.35 19.67
CA HIS A 97 -16.09 -11.54 20.70
C HIS A 97 -15.90 -12.89 21.41
N TYR A 98 -15.49 -12.85 22.67
CA TYR A 98 -15.31 -14.02 23.52
C TYR A 98 -16.42 -14.10 24.56
N VAL A 99 -17.57 -14.70 24.19
CA VAL A 99 -18.75 -14.97 25.03
C VAL A 99 -19.35 -13.72 25.71
N VAL A 100 -18.64 -13.14 26.69
CA VAL A 100 -19.00 -11.92 27.43
C VAL A 100 -17.98 -10.78 27.28
N MET A 101 -16.82 -11.04 26.68
CA MET A 101 -15.75 -10.05 26.52
C MET A 101 -15.56 -9.65 25.06
N LYS A 102 -15.35 -8.35 24.83
CA LYS A 102 -15.03 -7.78 23.52
C LYS A 102 -13.57 -7.36 23.51
N VAL A 103 -12.73 -8.05 22.75
CA VAL A 103 -11.29 -7.78 22.64
C VAL A 103 -11.02 -7.05 21.32
N ARG A 104 -10.54 -5.80 21.41
CA ARG A 104 -10.17 -5.02 20.23
C ARG A 104 -8.67 -5.12 19.98
N ARG A 105 -8.28 -5.74 18.87
CA ARG A 105 -6.90 -5.81 18.40
C ARG A 105 -6.66 -4.79 17.30
N LYS A 106 -5.49 -4.17 17.31
CA LYS A 106 -5.08 -3.14 16.36
C LYS A 106 -3.70 -3.48 15.80
N TRP A 107 -3.60 -3.59 14.48
CA TRP A 107 -2.35 -3.76 13.76
C TRP A 107 -2.08 -2.48 12.99
N LYS A 108 -0.83 -2.02 13.03
CA LYS A 108 -0.41 -0.77 12.41
C LYS A 108 0.87 -1.05 11.63
N ASN A 109 0.78 -0.94 10.32
CA ASN A 109 1.92 -1.12 9.44
C ASN A 109 2.16 0.17 8.65
N GLU A 110 3.41 0.43 8.29
CA GLU A 110 3.78 1.54 7.43
C GLU A 110 4.35 1.01 6.13
N PHE A 111 3.92 1.60 5.02
CA PHE A 111 4.32 1.17 3.69
C PHE A 111 4.82 2.34 2.85
N ALA A 112 5.83 2.07 2.03
CA ALA A 112 6.13 2.90 0.88
C ALA A 112 5.26 2.41 -0.29
N VAL A 113 4.50 3.32 -0.89
CA VAL A 113 3.60 3.00 -2.00
C VAL A 113 3.99 3.82 -3.20
N LEU A 114 4.46 3.15 -4.25
CA LEU A 114 4.72 3.76 -5.55
C LEU A 114 3.50 3.58 -6.45
N VAL A 115 2.95 4.70 -6.89
CA VAL A 115 1.83 4.76 -7.83
C VAL A 115 2.37 5.12 -9.21
N ASN A 116 2.32 4.18 -10.15
CA ASN A 116 2.74 4.43 -11.53
C ASN A 116 1.61 5.10 -12.32
N THR A 117 1.62 6.44 -12.36
CA THR A 117 0.63 7.25 -13.09
C THR A 117 0.71 7.11 -14.61
N ARG A 118 1.78 6.51 -15.15
CA ARG A 118 1.93 6.22 -16.59
C ARG A 118 1.13 4.97 -16.99
N HIS A 119 0.80 4.11 -16.03
CA HIS A 119 0.04 2.89 -16.29
C HIS A 119 -1.38 3.24 -16.79
N PRO A 120 -1.89 2.62 -17.87
CA PRO A 120 -3.17 2.99 -18.49
C PRO A 120 -4.36 3.08 -17.51
N SER A 121 -4.45 2.12 -16.57
CA SER A 121 -5.53 2.07 -15.58
C SER A 121 -5.60 3.28 -14.63
N ILE A 122 -4.49 4.01 -14.46
CA ILE A 122 -4.42 5.24 -13.65
C ILE A 122 -4.40 6.45 -14.57
N ARG A 123 -3.61 6.38 -15.65
CA ARG A 123 -3.40 7.47 -16.61
C ARG A 123 -4.71 7.95 -17.21
N GLU A 124 -5.59 7.04 -17.66
CA GLU A 124 -6.83 7.41 -18.33
C GLU A 124 -7.78 8.18 -17.38
N PRO A 125 -8.18 7.65 -16.20
CA PRO A 125 -9.02 8.41 -15.28
C PRO A 125 -8.36 9.70 -14.79
N LEU A 126 -7.05 9.66 -14.51
CA LEU A 126 -6.31 10.85 -14.07
C LEU A 126 -6.32 11.94 -15.14
N SER A 127 -6.07 11.58 -16.39
CA SER A 127 -6.08 12.53 -17.52
C SER A 127 -7.46 13.12 -17.78
N HIS A 128 -8.52 12.32 -17.64
CA HIS A 128 -9.91 12.79 -17.73
C HIS A 128 -10.23 13.86 -16.68
N GLU A 129 -9.92 13.59 -15.41
CA GLU A 129 -10.22 14.53 -14.32
C GLU A 129 -9.37 15.81 -14.39
N LEU A 130 -8.10 15.70 -14.79
CA LEU A 130 -7.23 16.86 -15.02
C LEU A 130 -7.68 17.69 -16.22
N SER A 131 -8.16 17.05 -17.29
CA SER A 131 -8.75 17.76 -18.44
C SER A 131 -10.02 18.51 -18.06
N ARG A 132 -10.86 17.90 -17.20
CA ARG A 132 -12.05 18.56 -16.65
C ARG A 132 -11.66 19.77 -15.78
N ALA A 133 -10.65 19.65 -14.93
CA ALA A 133 -10.09 20.76 -14.17
C ALA A 133 -9.60 21.90 -15.08
N MET A 134 -8.95 21.54 -16.18
CA MET A 134 -8.47 22.50 -17.18
C MET A 134 -9.61 23.25 -17.87
N ALA A 135 -10.70 22.56 -18.22
CA ALA A 135 -11.90 23.20 -18.77
C ALA A 135 -12.51 24.22 -17.79
N TYR A 136 -12.65 23.86 -16.51
CA TYR A 136 -13.12 24.81 -15.48
C TYR A 136 -12.22 26.04 -15.38
N MET A 137 -10.91 25.86 -15.44
CA MET A 137 -9.96 26.98 -15.38
C MET A 137 -10.04 27.89 -16.60
N GLN A 138 -10.20 27.32 -17.81
CA GLN A 138 -10.37 28.06 -19.06
C GLN A 138 -11.69 28.86 -19.09
N GLU A 139 -12.75 28.33 -18.46
CA GLU A 139 -14.01 29.04 -18.26
C GLU A 139 -13.95 30.14 -17.18
N GLY A 140 -12.79 30.30 -16.51
CA GLY A 140 -12.62 31.26 -15.42
C GLY A 140 -13.33 30.85 -14.12
N LYS A 141 -13.66 29.55 -13.96
CA LYS A 141 -14.29 29.01 -12.75
C LYS A 141 -13.24 28.55 -11.74
N ASN A 142 -13.60 28.58 -10.45
CA ASN A 142 -12.75 28.00 -9.41
C ASN A 142 -13.10 26.53 -9.21
N PHE A 143 -12.09 25.71 -8.96
CA PHE A 143 -12.25 24.28 -8.75
C PHE A 143 -11.33 23.76 -7.65
N CYS A 144 -11.67 22.60 -7.11
CA CYS A 144 -10.81 21.79 -6.27
C CYS A 144 -10.99 20.31 -6.65
N LEU A 145 -9.97 19.76 -7.31
CA LEU A 145 -9.90 18.35 -7.67
C LEU A 145 -9.21 17.58 -6.54
N LYS A 146 -9.92 16.60 -5.98
CA LYS A 146 -9.39 15.65 -4.98
C LYS A 146 -9.10 14.30 -5.62
N LEU A 147 -7.84 13.93 -5.72
CA LEU A 147 -7.39 12.61 -6.18
C LEU A 147 -7.09 11.73 -4.97
N SER A 148 -7.72 10.57 -4.87
CA SER A 148 -7.56 9.64 -3.74
C SER A 148 -7.06 8.28 -4.21
N PHE A 149 -5.82 7.95 -3.85
CA PHE A 149 -5.14 6.70 -4.17
C PHE A 149 -5.22 5.67 -3.02
N GLY A 150 -5.67 6.11 -1.84
CA GLY A 150 -5.78 5.28 -0.64
C GLY A 150 -6.73 4.08 -0.71
N PRO A 151 -7.89 4.12 -1.43
CA PRO A 151 -8.85 3.02 -1.42
C PRO A 151 -8.29 1.69 -1.94
N SER A 152 -7.48 1.70 -3.00
CA SER A 152 -6.87 0.46 -3.52
C SER A 152 -5.95 -0.21 -2.48
N VAL A 153 -5.09 0.57 -1.80
CA VAL A 153 -4.21 0.07 -0.73
C VAL A 153 -5.00 -0.45 0.46
N ARG A 154 -6.10 0.24 0.80
CA ARG A 154 -7.01 -0.16 1.86
C ARG A 154 -7.64 -1.53 1.59
N ASN A 155 -8.18 -1.72 0.39
CA ASN A 155 -8.83 -2.96 -0.05
C ASN A 155 -7.83 -4.13 -0.11
N TRP A 156 -6.64 -3.88 -0.65
CA TRP A 156 -5.56 -4.86 -0.67
C TRP A 156 -5.15 -5.28 0.74
N TYR A 157 -4.89 -4.32 1.64
CA TYR A 157 -4.43 -4.64 2.99
C TYR A 157 -5.49 -5.37 3.80
N SER A 158 -6.77 -5.00 3.68
CA SER A 158 -7.85 -5.81 4.26
C SER A 158 -7.85 -7.22 3.69
N GLY A 159 -7.71 -7.39 2.37
CA GLY A 159 -7.65 -8.72 1.76
C GLY A 159 -6.49 -9.59 2.29
N VAL A 160 -5.29 -9.01 2.45
CA VAL A 160 -4.12 -9.73 2.96
C VAL A 160 -4.26 -10.10 4.44
N VAL A 161 -4.75 -9.18 5.27
CA VAL A 161 -4.90 -9.40 6.73
C VAL A 161 -6.09 -10.31 7.03
N ASP A 162 -7.22 -10.12 6.33
CA ASP A 162 -8.43 -10.91 6.51
C ASP A 162 -8.24 -12.35 6.00
N ALA A 163 -7.44 -12.56 4.94
CA ALA A 163 -7.10 -13.90 4.45
C ALA A 163 -6.31 -14.75 5.47
N GLN A 164 -5.66 -14.13 6.46
CA GLN A 164 -4.97 -14.85 7.53
C GLN A 164 -5.90 -15.23 8.69
N SER A 165 -7.17 -14.84 8.64
CA SER A 165 -8.13 -15.08 9.72
C SER A 165 -9.10 -16.20 9.39
N ASP A 166 -8.90 -17.37 9.99
CA ASP A 166 -9.82 -18.53 9.92
C ASP A 166 -11.15 -18.32 10.68
N GLY A 167 -11.56 -17.07 10.95
CA GLY A 167 -12.66 -16.76 11.86
C GLY A 167 -13.72 -15.85 11.24
N CYS A 168 -14.98 -16.28 11.33
CA CYS A 168 -16.16 -15.45 11.11
C CYS A 168 -16.28 -14.37 12.22
N ASP A 169 -15.47 -13.32 12.19
CA ASP A 169 -15.65 -12.20 13.14
C ASP A 169 -15.62 -10.81 12.49
N SER A 170 -16.25 -9.88 13.20
CA SER A 170 -17.07 -8.82 12.63
C SER A 170 -16.36 -7.47 12.61
N ARG A 171 -16.37 -6.84 11.42
CA ARG A 171 -15.94 -5.46 11.11
C ARG A 171 -14.43 -5.21 11.19
N SER A 172 -13.78 -5.33 10.02
CA SER A 172 -12.48 -4.73 9.76
C SER A 172 -12.67 -3.28 9.28
N ASN A 173 -11.96 -2.35 9.92
CA ASN A 173 -11.78 -1.00 9.38
C ASN A 173 -10.30 -0.83 9.05
N SER A 174 -10.01 -0.65 7.78
CA SER A 174 -8.70 -0.23 7.30
C SER A 174 -8.73 1.27 6.98
N ASP A 175 -7.78 2.01 7.53
CA ASP A 175 -7.55 3.40 7.14
C ASP A 175 -6.17 3.53 6.53
N SER A 176 -6.13 3.99 5.28
CA SER A 176 -4.92 4.33 4.53
C SER A 176 -4.75 5.84 4.58
N GLY A 177 -4.29 6.33 5.73
CA GLY A 177 -4.06 7.75 5.92
C GLY A 177 -3.12 8.29 4.83
N HIS A 178 -3.47 9.47 4.29
CA HIS A 178 -2.57 10.36 3.54
C HIS A 178 -2.11 9.90 2.15
N MET A 179 -2.99 9.28 1.38
CA MET A 179 -2.78 9.05 -0.07
C MET A 179 -3.75 9.88 -0.91
N MET A 180 -3.73 11.19 -0.68
CA MET A 180 -4.60 12.15 -1.37
C MET A 180 -3.76 13.28 -1.95
N ILE A 181 -4.14 13.77 -3.12
CA ILE A 181 -3.59 14.97 -3.74
C ILE A 181 -4.76 15.90 -4.05
N TYR A 182 -4.63 17.15 -3.68
CA TYR A 182 -5.56 18.22 -4.03
C TYR A 182 -4.92 19.10 -5.09
N VAL A 183 -5.62 19.34 -6.19
CA VAL A 183 -5.24 20.33 -7.21
C VAL A 183 -6.33 21.40 -7.22
N THR A 184 -5.98 22.65 -6.89
CA THR A 184 -6.97 23.73 -6.77
C THR A 184 -6.42 25.06 -7.24
N ASN A 185 -7.29 25.91 -7.80
CA ASN A 185 -6.95 27.29 -8.12
C ASN A 185 -7.45 28.32 -7.08
N LYS A 186 -8.11 27.87 -6.00
CA LYS A 186 -8.66 28.77 -4.98
C LYS A 186 -8.40 28.30 -3.56
N SER A 187 -9.02 27.19 -3.14
CA SER A 187 -8.84 26.65 -1.80
C SER A 187 -9.31 25.22 -1.67
N THR A 188 -8.62 24.44 -0.86
CA THR A 188 -9.06 23.13 -0.37
C THR A 188 -10.22 23.26 0.62
N PRO A 189 -11.07 22.24 0.75
CA PRO A 189 -12.15 22.24 1.73
C PRO A 189 -11.56 22.24 3.13
N ASN A 190 -12.00 23.16 3.98
CA ASN A 190 -11.52 23.25 5.36
C ASN A 190 -12.21 22.17 6.19
N GLU A 191 -11.47 21.13 6.55
CA GLU A 191 -11.99 20.01 7.36
C GLU A 191 -12.48 20.49 8.74
N CYS A 192 -11.92 21.57 9.30
CA CYS A 192 -12.38 22.12 10.58
C CYS A 192 -13.83 22.63 10.53
N CYS A 193 -14.30 23.12 9.38
CA CYS A 193 -15.66 23.62 9.23
C CYS A 193 -16.70 22.50 9.15
N VAL A 194 -16.29 21.27 8.87
CA VAL A 194 -17.14 20.07 8.79
C VAL A 194 -16.87 19.06 9.91
N ASN A 195 -15.84 19.28 10.73
CA ASN A 195 -15.51 18.39 11.82
C ASN A 195 -16.56 18.48 12.94
N PRO A 196 -17.27 17.38 13.29
CA PRO A 196 -18.31 17.40 14.31
C PRO A 196 -17.80 17.87 15.69
N CYS A 197 -16.55 17.64 16.04
CA CYS A 197 -15.98 18.18 17.28
C CYS A 197 -15.88 19.71 17.25
N CYS A 198 -15.42 20.29 16.13
CA CYS A 198 -15.37 21.75 15.95
C CYS A 198 -16.78 22.36 15.94
N ILE A 199 -17.73 21.66 15.32
CA ILE A 199 -19.15 22.04 15.31
C ILE A 199 -19.68 22.11 16.75
N LEU A 200 -19.48 21.04 17.54
CA LEU A 200 -19.95 20.94 18.92
C LEU A 200 -19.27 21.94 19.87
N CYS A 201 -17.97 22.16 19.74
CA CYS A 201 -17.22 23.11 20.58
C CYS A 201 -17.57 24.58 20.30
N CYS A 202 -18.08 24.90 19.10
CA CYS A 202 -18.40 26.26 18.67
C CYS A 202 -19.90 26.50 18.44
N PHE A 203 -20.77 25.70 19.07
CA PHE A 203 -22.17 25.48 18.68
C PHE A 203 -23.22 26.56 19.07
N PRO A 204 -22.88 27.86 19.14
CA PRO A 204 -23.85 28.77 18.52
C PRO A 204 -23.26 29.56 17.36
N PHE A 205 -21.97 29.90 17.43
CA PHE A 205 -21.28 30.69 16.42
C PHE A 205 -21.10 29.93 15.10
N TRP A 206 -20.85 28.62 15.17
CA TRP A 206 -20.75 27.80 13.96
C TRP A 206 -22.08 27.77 13.20
N LEU A 207 -23.21 27.60 13.90
CA LEU A 207 -24.52 27.46 13.29
C LEU A 207 -25.06 28.80 12.75
N LEU A 208 -24.83 29.90 13.48
CA LEU A 208 -25.31 31.23 13.11
C LEU A 208 -24.43 31.96 12.09
N CYS A 209 -23.11 31.78 12.13
CA CYS A 209 -22.19 32.66 11.37
C CYS A 209 -21.19 31.92 10.48
N GLY A 210 -20.86 30.66 10.78
CA GLY A 210 -19.69 30.00 10.20
C GLY A 210 -20.01 28.92 9.18
N GLY A 211 -20.55 27.80 9.66
CA GLY A 211 -20.67 26.55 8.91
C GLY A 211 -21.56 26.65 7.68
N PRO A 212 -22.87 26.93 7.83
CA PRO A 212 -23.80 26.99 6.70
C PRO A 212 -23.38 28.05 5.67
N CYS A 213 -22.96 29.24 6.12
CA CYS A 213 -22.46 30.30 5.26
C CYS A 213 -21.22 29.87 4.47
N TYR A 214 -20.26 29.19 5.12
CA TYR A 214 -19.09 28.63 4.45
C TYR A 214 -19.48 27.58 3.41
N CYS A 215 -20.34 26.63 3.75
CA CYS A 215 -20.78 25.57 2.85
C CYS A 215 -21.47 26.13 1.61
N ILE A 216 -22.40 27.09 1.80
CA ILE A 216 -23.10 27.76 0.70
C ILE A 216 -22.10 28.55 -0.14
N HIS A 217 -21.25 29.38 0.47
CA HIS A 217 -20.25 30.17 -0.26
C HIS A 217 -19.27 29.28 -1.05
N ARG A 218 -18.84 28.15 -0.50
CA ARG A 218 -17.97 27.22 -1.21
C ARG A 218 -18.70 26.60 -2.39
N HIS A 219 -19.90 26.05 -2.17
CA HIS A 219 -20.71 25.44 -3.22
C HIS A 219 -21.07 26.42 -4.35
N THR A 220 -21.19 27.73 -4.07
CA THR A 220 -21.47 28.73 -5.11
C THR A 220 -20.23 29.27 -5.80
N THR A 221 -19.04 29.13 -5.19
CA THR A 221 -17.81 29.75 -5.72
C THR A 221 -16.73 28.79 -6.17
N VAL A 222 -16.80 27.51 -5.76
CA VAL A 222 -15.81 26.47 -6.05
C VAL A 222 -16.54 25.19 -6.44
N GLU A 223 -16.17 24.64 -7.59
CA GLU A 223 -16.59 23.31 -8.01
C GLU A 223 -15.68 22.25 -7.38
N ASP A 224 -16.22 21.51 -6.41
CA ASP A 224 -15.53 20.41 -5.76
C ASP A 224 -15.85 19.10 -6.46
N PHE A 225 -14.81 18.41 -6.96
CA PHE A 225 -14.97 17.05 -7.48
C PHE A 225 -13.83 16.15 -7.01
N SER A 226 -14.12 14.86 -6.92
CA SER A 226 -13.19 13.89 -6.38
C SER A 226 -13.18 12.61 -7.19
N HIS A 227 -11.98 12.07 -7.41
CA HIS A 227 -11.78 10.78 -8.03
C HIS A 227 -11.10 9.83 -7.05
N ARG A 228 -11.59 8.59 -7.00
CA ARG A 228 -11.08 7.54 -6.12
C ARG A 228 -10.59 6.39 -6.98
N PHE A 229 -9.32 6.04 -6.83
CA PHE A 229 -8.73 4.88 -7.49
C PHE A 229 -9.03 3.64 -6.64
N ILE A 230 -9.95 2.80 -7.14
CA ILE A 230 -10.46 1.60 -6.45
C ILE A 230 -10.13 0.38 -7.31
N ASP A 231 -9.93 -0.77 -6.67
CA ASP A 231 -9.74 -2.08 -7.31
C ASP A 231 -8.56 -2.18 -8.29
N ILE A 232 -7.53 -1.36 -8.09
CA ILE A 232 -6.29 -1.46 -8.85
C ILE A 232 -5.37 -2.50 -8.19
N PRO A 233 -4.85 -3.49 -8.93
CA PRO A 233 -4.01 -4.54 -8.36
C PRO A 233 -2.72 -3.96 -7.79
N ILE A 234 -2.33 -4.48 -6.63
CA ILE A 234 -1.15 -4.04 -5.88
C ILE A 234 -0.12 -5.16 -5.86
N GLN A 235 1.10 -4.84 -6.31
CA GLN A 235 2.24 -5.74 -6.17
C GLN A 235 2.99 -5.45 -4.87
N LEU A 236 3.12 -6.46 -4.00
CA LEU A 236 3.96 -6.38 -2.81
C LEU A 236 5.40 -6.81 -3.17
N LEU A 237 6.37 -5.92 -2.95
CA LEU A 237 7.78 -6.25 -2.92
C LEU A 237 8.17 -6.65 -1.50
N THR A 238 9.00 -7.69 -1.39
CA THR A 238 9.53 -8.15 -0.11
C THR A 238 11.05 -8.12 -0.19
N ALA A 239 11.71 -7.57 0.83
CA ALA A 239 13.16 -7.41 0.83
C ALA A 239 13.95 -8.70 1.10
N VAL A 240 13.31 -9.89 1.06
CA VAL A 240 13.97 -11.15 1.42
C VAL A 240 15.14 -11.40 0.45
N PRO A 241 16.41 -11.36 0.93
CA PRO A 241 17.52 -11.77 0.11
C PRO A 241 17.51 -13.30 0.09
N TYR A 242 16.82 -13.92 -0.87
CA TYR A 242 17.04 -15.33 -1.14
C TYR A 242 18.44 -15.50 -1.74
N ARG A 243 19.47 -15.63 -0.88
CA ARG A 243 20.67 -16.37 -1.26
C ARG A 243 20.30 -17.84 -1.28
N VAL A 244 19.76 -18.30 -2.41
CA VAL A 244 19.71 -19.73 -2.69
C VAL A 244 21.15 -20.17 -2.91
N THR A 245 21.80 -20.60 -1.84
CA THR A 245 23.08 -21.29 -1.96
C THR A 245 22.72 -22.67 -2.48
N VAL A 246 22.77 -22.83 -3.81
CA VAL A 246 22.70 -24.16 -4.41
C VAL A 246 24.00 -24.86 -4.02
N THR A 247 23.98 -25.58 -2.90
CA THR A 247 25.02 -26.53 -2.59
C THR A 247 24.89 -27.63 -3.65
N GLN A 248 25.66 -27.54 -4.73
CA GLN A 248 25.90 -28.70 -5.57
C GLN A 248 26.53 -29.75 -4.67
N ILE A 249 25.73 -30.73 -4.26
CA ILE A 249 26.25 -31.97 -3.72
C ILE A 249 26.96 -32.62 -4.91
N ASN A 250 28.25 -32.34 -5.05
CA ASN A 250 29.17 -33.15 -5.84
C ASN A 250 29.23 -34.51 -5.15
N ASN A 251 28.21 -35.34 -5.36
CA ASN A 251 28.34 -36.76 -5.12
C ASN A 251 29.40 -37.25 -6.11
N PRO A 252 30.55 -37.76 -5.63
CA PRO A 252 31.51 -38.39 -6.52
C PRO A 252 30.77 -39.49 -7.30
N PRO A 253 31.08 -39.67 -8.60
CA PRO A 253 30.47 -40.72 -9.39
C PRO A 253 30.65 -42.07 -8.67
N PRO A 254 29.59 -42.90 -8.59
CA PRO A 254 29.72 -44.22 -8.01
C PRO A 254 30.83 -44.97 -8.74
N GLN A 255 31.90 -45.29 -8.01
CA GLN A 255 32.94 -46.18 -8.50
C GLN A 255 32.27 -47.50 -8.86
N GLY A 256 32.35 -47.85 -10.14
CA GLY A 256 31.71 -49.03 -10.70
C GLY A 256 32.11 -50.28 -9.93
N GLN A 257 31.11 -50.94 -9.33
CA GLN A 257 31.23 -52.34 -8.99
C GLN A 257 31.15 -53.15 -10.29
N GLY A 258 32.17 -53.97 -10.51
CA GLY A 258 32.33 -54.79 -11.71
C GLY A 258 31.09 -55.65 -11.98
N GLN A 259 30.61 -55.58 -13.22
CA GLN A 259 29.60 -56.51 -13.74
C GLN A 259 30.23 -57.90 -13.87
N VAL A 260 29.74 -58.83 -13.06
CA VAL A 260 29.94 -60.27 -13.26
C VAL A 260 28.96 -60.72 -14.34
N MET A 261 29.51 -61.29 -15.40
CA MET A 261 28.84 -61.81 -16.58
C MET A 261 28.14 -63.15 -16.26
N PRO A 262 26.83 -63.32 -16.50
CA PRO A 262 26.19 -64.63 -16.45
C PRO A 262 26.23 -65.35 -17.82
N PRO A 263 26.26 -66.69 -17.85
CA PRO A 263 26.42 -67.49 -19.05
C PRO A 263 25.14 -67.58 -19.91
N PRO A 264 25.26 -67.94 -21.20
CA PRO A 264 24.15 -67.95 -22.15
C PRO A 264 23.38 -69.28 -22.11
N GLY A 265 22.06 -69.22 -22.06
CA GLY A 265 21.24 -70.40 -22.33
C GLY A 265 19.74 -70.25 -22.06
N GLY A 266 18.94 -70.27 -23.14
CA GLY A 266 17.61 -70.91 -23.14
C GLY A 266 16.37 -70.02 -23.20
N PRO A 267 15.23 -70.54 -23.71
CA PRO A 267 14.45 -69.87 -24.75
C PRO A 267 13.09 -69.29 -24.32
N PHE A 268 12.52 -68.50 -25.23
CA PHE A 268 11.16 -67.91 -25.27
C PHE A 268 10.03 -68.84 -24.79
N PRO A 269 8.92 -68.24 -24.31
CA PRO A 269 7.75 -68.22 -25.19
C PRO A 269 6.97 -66.88 -25.22
N THR A 270 6.48 -66.63 -26.43
CA THR A 270 5.31 -65.84 -26.84
C THR A 270 4.13 -65.86 -25.88
N HIS A 271 3.52 -64.69 -25.64
CA HIS A 271 2.06 -64.57 -25.68
C HIS A 271 1.59 -63.14 -25.97
N THR A 272 0.78 -63.06 -27.02
CA THR A 272 -0.02 -61.94 -27.53
C THR A 272 -1.20 -61.62 -26.61
N GLY A 273 -1.51 -60.33 -26.44
CA GLY A 273 -2.78 -59.88 -25.85
C GLY A 273 -2.81 -58.40 -25.47
N TYR A 274 -3.32 -57.54 -26.35
CA TYR A 274 -4.01 -56.29 -25.98
C TYR A 274 -5.50 -56.64 -25.75
N PRO A 275 -6.36 -55.83 -25.09
CA PRO A 275 -6.19 -54.41 -24.75
C PRO A 275 -6.70 -54.00 -23.34
N MET A 276 -6.25 -52.84 -22.82
CA MET A 276 -7.14 -51.87 -22.17
C MET A 276 -6.38 -50.57 -21.92
N VAL A 277 -6.97 -49.48 -22.37
CA VAL A 277 -6.59 -48.11 -22.05
C VAL A 277 -7.05 -47.85 -20.62
N GLN A 278 -6.12 -47.66 -19.68
CA GLN A 278 -6.44 -47.15 -18.35
C GLN A 278 -5.71 -45.83 -18.10
N GLN A 279 -6.55 -44.88 -17.73
CA GLN A 279 -6.35 -43.47 -17.60
C GLN A 279 -5.59 -43.14 -16.30
N SER A 280 -4.55 -42.30 -16.41
CA SER A 280 -4.02 -41.38 -15.38
C SER A 280 -3.88 -41.89 -13.94
N ASN A 281 -2.68 -42.39 -13.59
CA ASN A 281 -2.15 -42.29 -12.22
C ASN A 281 -1.36 -40.99 -12.10
N ILE A 282 -2.00 -39.96 -11.54
CA ILE A 282 -1.32 -38.78 -11.02
C ILE A 282 -0.72 -39.20 -9.66
N PRO A 283 0.59 -39.04 -9.41
CA PRO A 283 1.15 -39.29 -8.08
C PRO A 283 0.52 -38.31 -7.07
N PRO A 284 0.23 -38.74 -5.83
CA PRO A 284 -0.24 -37.83 -4.81
C PRO A 284 0.81 -36.73 -4.60
N THR A 285 0.39 -35.49 -4.83
CA THR A 285 1.13 -34.30 -4.43
C THR A 285 1.42 -34.44 -2.95
N GLN A 286 2.69 -34.67 -2.61
CA GLN A 286 3.14 -34.55 -1.23
C GLN A 286 2.77 -33.15 -0.76
N ALA A 287 2.07 -33.08 0.38
CA ALA A 287 1.81 -31.83 1.07
C ALA A 287 3.14 -31.08 1.20
N ALA A 288 3.16 -29.84 0.70
CA ALA A 288 4.29 -28.96 0.92
C ALA A 288 4.56 -28.90 2.44
N PRO A 289 5.83 -29.01 2.88
CA PRO A 289 6.15 -28.85 4.28
C PRO A 289 5.65 -27.48 4.77
N PRO A 290 5.16 -27.38 6.00
CA PRO A 290 4.69 -26.12 6.56
C PRO A 290 5.80 -25.07 6.47
N ASP A 291 5.42 -23.88 5.99
CA ASP A 291 6.29 -22.71 5.90
C ASP A 291 6.89 -22.39 7.28
N PRO A 292 8.23 -22.31 7.44
CA PRO A 292 8.88 -22.02 8.72
C PRO A 292 8.52 -20.67 9.34
N ARG A 293 7.75 -19.82 8.64
CA ARG A 293 7.25 -18.53 9.14
C ARG A 293 6.36 -18.61 10.39
N THR A 294 5.99 -19.79 10.86
CA THR A 294 5.26 -19.95 12.14
C THR A 294 6.15 -19.84 13.40
N GLN A 295 7.47 -19.62 13.30
CA GLN A 295 8.35 -19.52 14.48
C GLN A 295 9.16 -18.23 14.64
N ALA A 296 9.06 -17.27 13.72
CA ALA A 296 9.61 -15.93 13.97
C ALA A 296 8.62 -15.16 14.87
N GLY A 297 8.84 -15.24 16.18
CA GLY A 297 8.04 -14.58 17.20
C GLY A 297 7.81 -13.12 16.85
N TYR A 298 6.54 -12.76 16.65
CA TYR A 298 6.10 -11.39 16.83
C TYR A 298 6.47 -10.99 18.25
N GLY A 299 7.38 -10.03 18.38
CA GLY A 299 7.67 -9.38 19.66
C GLY A 299 6.37 -8.78 20.17
N TYR A 300 5.69 -9.49 21.06
CA TYR A 300 4.66 -8.93 21.89
C TYR A 300 5.37 -7.95 22.83
N ASP A 301 5.24 -6.65 22.58
CA ASP A 301 5.39 -5.68 23.65
C ASP A 301 4.30 -5.99 24.68
N GLN A 302 4.66 -6.80 25.68
CA GLN A 302 3.92 -6.91 26.92
C GLN A 302 3.93 -5.52 27.55
N TYR A 303 2.84 -4.77 27.36
CA TYR A 303 2.48 -3.74 28.32
C TYR A 303 2.26 -4.44 29.66
N GLN A 304 3.30 -4.43 30.51
CA GLN A 304 3.14 -4.66 31.94
C GLN A 304 2.15 -3.61 32.44
N SER A 305 0.95 -4.05 32.78
CA SER A 305 -0.02 -3.27 33.52
C SER A 305 0.52 -3.02 34.92
N GLY A 306 1.39 -2.01 35.06
CA GLY A 306 1.72 -1.45 36.35
C GLY A 306 0.46 -0.87 37.01
N PRO A 307 0.36 -0.91 38.35
CA PRO A 307 -0.75 -0.27 39.05
C PRO A 307 -0.79 1.22 38.70
N PRO A 308 -2.00 1.81 38.58
CA PRO A 308 -2.14 3.23 38.27
C PRO A 308 -1.40 4.08 39.31
N PRO A 309 -0.77 5.20 38.91
CA PRO A 309 -0.16 6.12 39.85
C PRO A 309 -1.23 6.62 40.84
N ALA A 310 -0.90 6.58 42.13
CA ALA A 310 -1.76 7.09 43.18
C ALA A 310 -2.05 8.58 42.92
N TYR A 311 -3.33 8.94 42.84
CA TYR A 311 -3.76 10.32 42.75
C TYR A 311 -3.32 11.08 44.02
N PRO A 312 -2.59 12.21 43.91
CA PRO A 312 -2.43 13.09 45.06
C PRO A 312 -3.79 13.65 45.42
N GLY A 313 -4.22 13.38 46.66
CA GLY A 313 -5.46 13.91 47.22
C GLY A 313 -5.46 15.44 47.23
N PRO A 314 -6.64 16.07 47.26
CA PRO A 314 -6.75 17.53 47.30
C PRO A 314 -6.07 18.08 48.56
N PRO A 315 -5.44 19.27 48.47
CA PRO A 315 -4.83 19.91 49.63
C PRO A 315 -5.90 20.19 50.68
N GLY A 316 -5.62 19.78 51.92
CA GLY A 316 -6.49 20.07 53.06
C GLY A 316 -6.59 21.57 53.28
N ASN A 317 -7.81 22.07 53.46
CA ASN A 317 -8.05 23.44 53.91
C ASN A 317 -7.47 23.59 55.32
N ALA A 318 -6.43 24.42 55.44
CA ALA A 318 -5.98 24.93 56.73
C ALA A 318 -6.99 25.98 57.22
N ILE A 319 -7.43 25.84 58.47
CA ILE A 319 -8.07 26.89 59.27
C ILE A 319 -6.97 27.64 59.99
#